data_AF-A0A7K9HBP0-F1
#
_entry.id   AF-A0A7K9HBP0-F1
#
_cell.length_a   1.000
_cell.length_b   1.000
_cell.length_c   1.000
_cell.angle_alpha   90.00
_cell.angle_beta   90.00
_cell.angle_gamma   90.00
#
_symmetry.space_group_name_H-M   'P 1'
#
loop_
_entity.id
_entity.type
_entity.pdbx_description
1 polymer ?
#
loop_
_entity_poly.entity_id
_entity_poly.type
_entity_poly.pdbx_seq_one_letter_code
_entity_poly.pdbx_strand_id
1 'polypeptide(L)'
;RFGEWLDVVVGDYLPTKDGKLLFIHSAEGSKFWSTLLEVNGCYEALSGGSISEGFEDFTGSMTEWYDLCQPPADLYHISLKALERGCLLGCSIDITSAFNMEAVTFKKLVKGHAYSITGAKQV
;
A
#
# COMPACT_ATOMS: atom_id res chain seq x y z
N ARG A 1 17.17 5.11 2.76
CA ARG A 1 17.25 4.50 1.42
C ARG A 1 18.31 3.40 1.44
N PHE A 2 18.03 2.22 0.90
CA PHE A 2 19.00 1.11 0.81
C PHE A 2 19.64 0.68 2.14
N GLY A 3 18.84 0.57 3.20
CA GLY A 3 19.29 0.10 4.52
C GLY A 3 19.65 1.20 5.53
N GLU A 4 19.64 2.47 5.12
CA GLU A 4 19.86 3.61 6.02
C GLU A 4 18.58 4.43 6.21
N TRP A 5 18.37 4.95 7.42
CA TRP A 5 17.29 5.92 7.70
C TRP A 5 17.69 7.31 7.20
N LEU A 6 16.75 7.99 6.54
CA LEU A 6 16.94 9.33 6.02
C LEU A 6 15.88 10.26 6.61
N ASP A 7 16.31 11.34 7.24
CA ASP A 7 15.41 12.40 7.68
C ASP A 7 15.03 13.29 6.49
N VAL A 8 13.72 13.39 6.23
CA VAL A 8 13.17 14.19 5.14
C VAL A 8 12.35 15.33 5.72
N VAL A 9 12.68 16.56 5.35
CA VAL A 9 11.93 17.76 5.74
C VAL A 9 10.99 18.15 4.60
N VAL A 10 9.70 18.24 4.91
CA VAL A 10 8.64 18.60 3.96
C VAL A 10 7.98 19.92 4.37
N GLY A 11 7.61 20.72 3.37
CA GLY A 11 6.74 21.88 3.58
C GLY A 11 5.27 21.45 3.72
N ASP A 12 4.44 22.33 4.24
CA ASP A 12 3.01 22.12 4.48
C ASP A 12 2.10 22.62 3.32
N TYR A 13 2.70 23.06 2.21
CA TYR A 13 1.97 23.41 0.99
C TYR A 13 1.47 22.16 0.29
N LEU A 14 0.15 21.96 0.29
CA LEU A 14 -0.50 20.79 -0.29
C LEU A 14 -1.22 21.13 -1.61
N PRO A 15 -1.11 20.27 -2.64
CA PRO A 15 -1.85 20.43 -3.89
C PRO A 15 -3.37 20.37 -3.66
N THR A 16 -4.07 21.42 -4.09
CA THR A 16 -5.53 21.50 -3.99
C THR A 16 -6.18 21.89 -5.31
N LYS A 17 -7.42 21.44 -5.51
CA LYS A 17 -8.32 21.89 -6.56
C LYS A 17 -9.69 22.13 -5.97
N ASP A 18 -10.26 23.31 -6.23
CA ASP A 18 -11.55 23.74 -5.68
C ASP A 18 -11.62 23.63 -4.14
N GLY A 19 -10.50 23.93 -3.47
CA GLY A 19 -10.37 23.87 -2.01
C GLY A 19 -10.27 22.46 -1.42
N LYS A 20 -10.13 21.42 -2.25
CA LYS A 20 -9.99 20.02 -1.82
C LYS A 20 -8.60 19.49 -2.13
N LEU A 21 -8.05 18.67 -1.23
CA LEU A 21 -6.78 17.98 -1.44
C LEU A 21 -6.88 17.05 -2.65
N LEU A 22 -5.85 17.06 -3.50
CA LEU A 22 -5.80 16.26 -4.74
C LEU A 22 -5.35 14.81 -4.52
N PHE A 23 -4.48 14.57 -3.54
CA PHE A 23 -3.85 13.27 -3.27
C PHE A 23 -4.38 12.64 -1.97
N ILE A 24 -3.61 11.74 -1.33
CA ILE A 24 -4.05 11.04 -0.11
C ILE A 24 -4.47 12.08 0.93
N HIS A 25 -5.66 11.89 1.48
CA HIS A 25 -6.16 12.70 2.57
C HIS A 25 -6.96 11.82 3.52
N SER A 26 -6.97 12.20 4.80
CA SER A 26 -7.81 11.52 5.76
C SER A 26 -9.28 11.76 5.44
N ALA A 27 -10.12 10.75 5.71
CA ALA A 27 -11.56 10.95 5.76
C ALA A 27 -11.97 11.99 6.82
N GLU A 28 -11.13 12.19 7.84
CA GLU A 28 -11.25 13.27 8.80
C GLU A 28 -10.47 14.49 8.32
N GLY A 29 -11.16 15.50 7.80
CA GLY A 29 -10.56 16.65 7.10
C GLY A 29 -9.61 17.54 7.91
N SER A 30 -9.44 17.29 9.20
CA SER A 30 -8.47 17.98 10.07
C SER A 30 -7.15 17.22 10.24
N LYS A 31 -7.01 16.02 9.67
CA LYS A 31 -5.80 15.18 9.79
C LYS A 31 -4.99 15.19 8.49
N PHE A 32 -3.80 15.78 8.55
CA PHE A 32 -2.93 16.02 7.38
C PHE A 32 -1.65 15.17 7.35
N TRP A 33 -1.34 14.43 8.42
CA TRP A 33 -0.08 13.68 8.53
C TRP A 33 0.12 12.68 7.37
N SER A 34 -0.95 12.01 6.95
CA SER A 34 -0.89 11.06 5.83
C SER A 34 -0.57 11.75 4.51
N THR A 35 -1.10 12.95 4.30
CA THR A 35 -0.83 13.75 3.10
C THR A 35 0.61 14.27 3.08
N LEU A 36 1.13 14.66 4.24
CA LEU A 36 2.52 15.12 4.36
C LEU A 36 3.53 13.96 4.20
N LEU A 37 3.14 12.73 4.54
CA LEU A 37 3.98 11.54 4.40
C LEU A 37 4.15 11.10 2.93
N GLU A 38 3.23 11.49 2.03
CA GLU A 38 3.18 11.08 0.62
C GLU A 38 4.24 11.79 -0.27
N VAL A 39 5.35 12.25 0.28
CA VAL A 39 6.33 13.05 -0.48
C VAL A 39 7.60 12.24 -0.74
N ASN A 40 7.68 11.64 -1.93
CA ASN A 40 8.91 11.02 -2.46
C ASN A 40 9.42 11.78 -3.69
N GLY A 41 9.96 12.99 -3.48
CA GLY A 41 10.49 13.85 -4.54
C GLY A 41 9.42 14.55 -5.38
N CYS A 42 8.50 13.80 -5.99
CA CYS A 42 7.29 14.33 -6.64
C CYS A 42 6.11 13.34 -6.51
N TYR A 43 4.88 13.85 -6.46
CA TYR A 43 3.68 13.01 -6.27
C TYR A 43 3.48 11.98 -7.39
N GLU A 44 3.87 12.32 -8.63
CA GLU A 44 3.73 11.39 -9.76
C GLU A 44 4.69 10.20 -9.67
N ALA A 45 5.85 10.36 -9.00
CA ALA A 45 6.81 9.26 -8.81
C ALA A 45 6.29 8.13 -7.91
N LEU A 46 5.18 8.36 -7.20
CA LEU A 46 4.52 7.33 -6.39
C LEU A 46 3.53 6.48 -7.21
N SER A 47 3.24 6.86 -8.45
CA SER A 47 2.38 6.10 -9.35
C SER A 47 3.09 4.83 -9.85
N GLY A 48 2.44 3.68 -9.73
CA GLY A 48 2.96 2.39 -10.20
C GLY A 48 3.98 1.72 -9.28
N GLY A 49 4.22 2.26 -8.09
CA GLY A 49 5.04 1.63 -7.07
C GLY A 49 4.47 0.29 -6.60
N SER A 50 5.35 -0.60 -6.14
CA SER A 50 4.94 -1.89 -5.59
C SER A 50 4.67 -1.80 -4.09
N ILE A 51 3.80 -2.67 -3.56
CA ILE A 51 3.54 -2.74 -2.11
C ILE A 51 4.82 -3.06 -1.34
N SER A 52 5.68 -3.94 -1.87
CA SER A 52 6.97 -4.28 -1.23
C SER A 52 7.87 -3.07 -1.10
N GLU A 53 7.97 -2.25 -2.14
CA GLU A 53 8.81 -1.05 -2.12
C GLU A 53 8.34 -0.09 -1.02
N GLY A 54 7.03 0.16 -0.93
CA GLY A 54 6.46 0.96 0.15
C GLY A 54 6.72 0.35 1.53
N PHE A 55 6.56 -0.96 1.69
CA PHE A 55 6.83 -1.61 2.98
C PHE A 55 8.30 -1.47 3.38
N GLU A 56 9.22 -1.77 2.48
CA GLU A 56 10.66 -1.71 2.75
C GLU A 56 11.13 -0.28 3.05
N ASP A 57 10.63 0.71 2.31
CA ASP A 57 10.99 2.11 2.53
C ASP A 57 10.45 2.65 3.87
N PHE A 58 9.27 2.21 4.31
CA PHE A 58 8.67 2.71 5.57
C PHE A 58 9.06 1.92 6.81
N THR A 59 9.49 0.67 6.69
CA THR A 59 9.81 -0.18 7.86
C THR A 59 11.28 -0.58 7.94
N GLY A 60 12.03 -0.51 6.83
CA GLY A 60 13.36 -1.10 6.72
C GLY A 60 13.37 -2.64 6.82
N SER A 61 12.21 -3.30 6.76
CA SER A 61 12.09 -4.76 6.81
C SER A 61 12.34 -5.39 5.45
N MET A 62 12.36 -6.73 5.38
CA MET A 62 12.35 -7.48 4.13
C MET A 62 10.92 -7.91 3.78
N THR A 63 10.55 -7.89 2.50
CA THR A 63 9.25 -8.39 2.05
C THR A 63 9.31 -9.85 1.62
N GLU A 64 8.38 -10.66 2.12
CA GLU A 64 8.11 -12.01 1.60
C GLU A 64 6.89 -12.01 0.69
N TRP A 65 6.94 -12.79 -0.39
CA TRP A 65 5.86 -12.90 -1.38
C TRP A 65 5.34 -14.32 -1.49
N TYR A 66 4.01 -14.45 -1.60
CA TYR A 66 3.32 -15.73 -1.76
C TYR A 66 2.46 -15.70 -3.02
N ASP A 67 2.68 -16.64 -3.94
CA ASP A 67 1.79 -16.86 -5.08
C ASP A 67 0.51 -17.55 -4.61
N LEU A 68 -0.63 -16.84 -4.67
CA LEU A 68 -1.93 -17.38 -4.26
C LEU A 68 -2.50 -18.42 -5.22
N CYS A 69 -1.93 -18.58 -6.42
CA CYS A 69 -2.22 -19.70 -7.31
C CYS A 69 -1.51 -20.99 -6.85
N GLN A 70 -0.44 -20.88 -6.06
CA GLN A 70 0.32 -21.98 -5.49
C GLN A 70 0.66 -21.70 -4.01
N PRO A 71 -0.35 -21.55 -3.14
CA PRO A 71 -0.13 -21.12 -1.76
C PRO A 71 0.49 -22.25 -0.92
N PRO A 72 1.30 -21.91 0.10
CA PRO A 72 1.73 -22.89 1.08
C PRO A 72 0.53 -23.44 1.86
N ALA A 73 0.60 -24.71 2.27
CA ALA A 73 -0.51 -25.40 2.94
C ALA A 73 -0.94 -24.71 4.26
N ASP A 74 -0.03 -24.01 4.91
CA ASP A 74 -0.21 -23.31 6.18
C ASP A 74 -0.33 -21.79 6.03
N LEU A 75 -0.65 -21.28 4.82
CA LEU A 75 -0.76 -19.83 4.54
C LEU A 75 -1.61 -19.09 5.58
N TYR A 76 -2.74 -19.66 6.00
CA TYR A 76 -3.59 -19.04 7.03
C TYR A 76 -2.85 -18.82 8.35
N HIS A 77 -2.08 -19.82 8.82
CA HIS A 77 -1.29 -19.70 10.04
C HIS A 77 -0.12 -18.74 9.88
N ILE A 78 0.50 -18.68 8.70
CA ILE A 78 1.52 -17.69 8.36
C ILE A 78 0.92 -16.29 8.45
N SER A 79 -0.21 -16.04 7.80
CA SER A 79 -0.89 -14.74 7.84
C SER A 79 -1.31 -14.33 9.25
N LEU A 80 -1.86 -15.27 10.03
CA LEU A 80 -2.26 -15.00 11.41
C LEU A 80 -1.08 -14.59 12.28
N LYS A 81 0.03 -15.34 12.24
CA LYS A 81 1.25 -15.01 12.98
C LYS A 81 1.87 -13.68 12.54
N ALA A 82 1.82 -13.37 11.23
CA ALA A 82 2.31 -12.12 10.71
C ALA A 82 1.49 -10.94 11.25
N LEU A 83 0.15 -11.05 11.25
CA LEU A 83 -0.74 -10.05 11.84
C LEU A 83 -0.51 -9.88 13.35
N GLU A 84 -0.35 -10.98 14.11
CA GLU A 84 -0.06 -10.94 15.55
C GLU A 84 1.28 -10.27 15.89
N ARG A 85 2.25 -10.35 14.98
CA ARG A 85 3.58 -9.72 15.11
C ARG A 85 3.60 -8.28 14.63
N GLY A 86 2.48 -7.74 14.15
CA GLY A 86 2.41 -6.39 13.58
C GLY A 86 3.09 -6.26 12.22
N CYS A 87 3.25 -7.36 11.48
CA CYS A 87 3.73 -7.28 10.10
C CYS A 87 2.71 -6.56 9.20
N LEU A 88 3.20 -5.89 8.17
CA LEU A 88 2.37 -5.33 7.12
C LEU A 88 2.07 -6.42 6.09
N LEU A 89 0.79 -6.64 5.81
CA LEU A 89 0.35 -7.60 4.80
C LEU A 89 -0.42 -6.88 3.71
N GLY A 90 -0.04 -7.15 2.45
CA GLY A 90 -0.72 -6.64 1.28
C GLY A 90 -1.04 -7.76 0.29
N CYS A 91 -2.02 -7.52 -0.56
CA CYS A 91 -2.32 -8.38 -1.70
C CYS A 91 -2.82 -7.54 -2.89
N SER A 92 -2.74 -8.12 -4.08
CA SER A 92 -3.24 -7.49 -5.29
C SER A 92 -3.84 -8.56 -6.21
N ILE A 93 -4.61 -8.12 -7.21
CA ILE A 93 -5.10 -8.99 -8.27
C ILE A 93 -4.29 -8.68 -9.53
N ASP A 94 -3.60 -9.68 -10.06
CA ASP A 94 -2.79 -9.52 -11.26
C ASP A 94 -3.62 -9.07 -12.47
N ILE A 95 -2.97 -8.25 -13.31
CA ILE A 95 -3.50 -7.82 -14.59
C ILE A 95 -2.87 -8.65 -15.71
N THR A 96 -3.71 -9.15 -16.63
CA THR A 96 -3.24 -9.89 -17.81
C THR A 96 -2.83 -8.96 -18.96
N SER A 97 -3.15 -7.67 -18.87
CA SER A 97 -2.82 -6.64 -19.86
C SER A 97 -2.89 -5.26 -19.21
N ALA A 98 -2.05 -4.32 -19.67
CA ALA A 98 -2.07 -2.93 -19.23
C ALA A 98 -3.44 -2.26 -19.44
N PHE A 99 -4.23 -2.69 -20.44
CA PHE A 99 -5.59 -2.21 -20.65
C PHE A 99 -6.57 -2.57 -19.53
N ASN A 100 -6.21 -3.55 -18.69
CA ASN A 100 -7.02 -3.98 -17.55
C ASN A 100 -6.55 -3.37 -16.22
N MET A 101 -5.58 -2.43 -16.25
CA MET A 101 -5.16 -1.70 -15.06
C MET A 101 -6.35 -0.90 -14.49
N GLU A 102 -6.55 -1.01 -13.19
CA GLU A 102 -7.69 -0.42 -12.46
C GLU A 102 -9.09 -0.87 -12.93
N ALA A 103 -9.18 -1.95 -13.72
CA ALA A 103 -10.47 -2.48 -14.13
C ALA A 103 -11.22 -3.07 -12.93
N VAL A 104 -12.49 -2.66 -12.77
CA VAL A 104 -13.38 -3.17 -11.71
C VAL A 104 -14.02 -4.48 -12.14
N THR A 105 -13.85 -5.52 -11.33
CA THR A 105 -14.47 -6.84 -11.53
C THR A 105 -15.97 -6.81 -11.23
N PHE A 106 -16.71 -7.84 -11.65
CA PHE A 106 -18.14 -7.98 -11.32
C PHE A 106 -18.41 -8.03 -9.80
N LYS A 107 -17.41 -8.41 -9.00
CA LYS A 107 -17.47 -8.42 -7.52
C LYS A 107 -17.05 -7.09 -6.89
N LYS A 108 -16.86 -6.03 -7.68
CA LYS A 108 -16.41 -4.69 -7.24
C LYS A 108 -14.99 -4.65 -6.65
N LEU A 109 -14.16 -5.65 -6.95
CA LEU A 109 -12.72 -5.61 -6.69
C LEU A 109 -12.00 -5.00 -7.90
N VAL A 110 -11.04 -4.12 -7.65
CA VAL A 110 -10.19 -3.46 -8.64
C VAL A 110 -8.94 -4.31 -8.93
N LYS A 111 -8.64 -4.54 -10.22
CA LYS A 111 -7.42 -5.24 -10.66
C LYS A 111 -6.21 -4.32 -10.72
N GLY A 112 -5.02 -4.86 -10.51
CA GLY A 112 -3.76 -4.08 -10.47
C GLY A 112 -3.71 -3.10 -9.31
N HIS A 113 -4.59 -3.27 -8.31
CA HIS A 113 -4.72 -2.40 -7.15
C HIS A 113 -4.23 -3.11 -5.89
N ALA A 114 -3.53 -2.36 -5.05
CA ALA A 114 -3.03 -2.83 -3.78
C ALA A 114 -4.12 -2.81 -2.70
N TYR A 115 -4.30 -3.92 -1.99
CA TYR A 115 -5.16 -4.04 -0.83
C TYR A 115 -4.33 -4.39 0.41
N SER A 116 -4.74 -3.88 1.56
CA SER A 116 -4.16 -4.26 2.85
C SER A 116 -4.97 -5.39 3.48
N ILE A 117 -4.28 -6.41 4.01
CA ILE A 117 -4.91 -7.44 4.84
C ILE A 117 -4.80 -6.98 6.29
N THR A 118 -5.94 -6.67 6.90
CA THR A 118 -6.00 -6.07 8.25
C THR A 118 -6.47 -7.04 9.33
N GLY A 119 -6.84 -8.27 8.97
CA GLY A 119 -7.29 -9.28 9.92
C GLY A 119 -7.53 -10.64 9.28
N ALA A 120 -7.41 -11.68 10.09
CA ALA A 120 -7.75 -13.06 9.73
C ALA A 120 -8.42 -13.73 10.94
N LYS A 121 -9.55 -14.38 10.71
CA LYS A 121 -10.31 -15.07 11.77
C LYS A 121 -10.99 -16.31 11.20
N GLN A 122 -10.90 -17.41 11.95
CA GLN A 122 -11.66 -18.63 11.71
C GLN A 122 -12.95 -18.56 12.53
N VAL A 123 -14.09 -18.84 11.89
CA VAL A 123 -15.44 -18.78 12.47
C VAL A 123 -16.16 -20.10 12.32
#